data_AF-X1GWC0-F1
#
_entry.id   AF-X1GWC0-F1
#
_cell.length_a   1.000
_cell.length_b   1.000
_cell.length_c   1.000
_cell.angle_alpha   90.00
_cell.angle_beta   90.00
_cell.angle_gamma   90.00
#
_symmetry.space_group_name_H-M   'P 1'
#
loop_
_entity.id
_entity.type
_entity.pdbx_description
1 polymer ?
#
loop_
_entity_poly.entity_id
_entity_poly.type
_entity_poly.pdbx_seq_one_letter_code
_entity_poly.pdbx_strand_id
1 'polypeptide(L)' 'MGHHWLYRGDGSYGCEKCGQEADKSNVAEISLQDCPGDAGNEELAREVAGLAMALDAINTRVKDLEELKVEVKP' A
#
# COMPACT_ATOMS: atom_id res chain seq x y z
N MET A 1 -12.77 10.00 -6.95
CA MET A 1 -11.54 10.05 -7.79
C MET A 1 -11.71 9.00 -8.88
N GLY A 2 -11.47 9.34 -10.15
CA GLY A 2 -11.78 8.45 -11.28
C GLY A 2 -10.70 7.40 -11.56
N HIS A 3 -11.03 6.42 -12.39
CA HIS A 3 -10.11 5.38 -12.84
C HIS A 3 -9.00 5.92 -13.75
N HIS A 4 -7.78 5.40 -13.60
CA HIS A 4 -6.68 5.64 -14.55
C HIS A 4 -6.50 4.45 -15.48
N TRP A 5 -6.99 4.55 -16.71
CA TRP A 5 -7.06 3.46 -17.69
C TRP A 5 -5.82 3.36 -18.59
N LEU A 6 -5.24 2.17 -18.71
CA LEU A 6 -4.22 1.83 -19.69
C LEU A 6 -4.75 0.85 -20.74
N TYR A 7 -4.47 1.13 -22.01
CA TYR A 7 -4.82 0.25 -23.11
C TYR A 7 -3.88 -0.96 -23.19
N ARG A 8 -4.44 -2.17 -23.29
CA ARG A 8 -3.67 -3.43 -23.25
C ARG A 8 -3.35 -4.03 -24.63
N GLY A 9 -3.87 -3.46 -25.72
CA GLY A 9 -3.58 -3.92 -27.08
C GLY A 9 -4.55 -4.97 -27.64
N ASP A 10 -5.41 -5.55 -26.81
CA ASP A 10 -6.42 -6.55 -27.17
C ASP A 10 -7.84 -5.96 -27.32
N GLY A 11 -7.97 -4.63 -27.22
CA GLY A 11 -9.28 -3.95 -27.19
C GLY A 11 -9.79 -3.64 -25.78
N SER A 12 -9.09 -4.09 -24.75
CA SER A 12 -9.40 -3.79 -23.35
C SER A 12 -8.51 -2.68 -22.76
N TYR A 13 -9.01 -2.12 -21.66
CA TYR A 13 -8.38 -1.13 -20.81
C TYR A 13 -8.33 -1.69 -19.39
N GLY A 14 -7.19 -1.54 -18.71
CA GLY A 14 -7.03 -1.91 -17.30
C GLY A 14 -6.76 -0.69 -16.45
N CYS A 15 -7.41 -0.57 -15.29
CA CYS A 15 -7.13 0.48 -14.32
C CYS A 15 -5.86 0.14 -13.52
N GLU A 16 -4.87 1.03 -13.49
CA GLU A 16 -3.61 0.79 -12.77
C GLU A 16 -3.77 0.73 -11.25
N LYS A 17 -4.79 1.41 -10.71
CA LYS A 17 -4.98 1.54 -9.27
C LYS A 17 -5.74 0.36 -8.66
N CYS A 18 -6.84 -0.05 -9.30
CA CYS A 18 -7.71 -1.11 -8.77
C CYS A 18 -7.72 -2.40 -9.59
N GLY A 19 -7.03 -2.44 -10.73
CA GLY A 19 -6.99 -3.61 -11.62
C GLY A 19 -8.28 -3.87 -12.40
N GLN A 20 -9.31 -3.05 -12.25
CA GLN A 20 -10.58 -3.19 -12.96
C GLN A 20 -10.36 -3.12 -14.48
N GLU A 21 -11.17 -3.85 -15.23
CA GLU A 21 -11.09 -3.92 -16.69
C GLU A 21 -12.32 -3.28 -17.31
N ALA A 22 -12.11 -2.65 -18.47
CA ALA A 22 -13.15 -2.03 -19.29
C ALA A 22 -12.80 -2.23 -20.76
N ASP A 23 -13.80 -2.20 -21.63
CA ASP A 23 -13.62 -2.15 -23.08
C ASP A 23 -13.98 -0.77 -23.61
N LYS A 24 -13.75 -0.52 -24.89
CA LYS A 24 -14.00 0.79 -25.53
C LYS A 24 -15.46 1.27 -25.37
N SER A 25 -16.42 0.36 -25.21
CA SER A 25 -17.86 0.67 -25.16
C SER A 25 -18.31 1.16 -23.78
N ASN A 26 -17.68 0.68 -22.71
CA ASN A 26 -18.08 0.97 -21.33
C ASN A 26 -17.02 1.77 -20.53
N VAL A 27 -15.79 1.93 -21.03
CA VAL A 27 -14.73 2.65 -20.33
C VAL A 27 -15.13 4.07 -19.91
N ALA A 28 -15.90 4.79 -20.74
CA ALA A 28 -16.36 6.14 -20.41
C ALA A 28 -17.39 6.14 -19.26
N GLU A 29 -18.29 5.16 -19.22
CA GLU A 29 -19.28 5.01 -18.16
C GLU A 29 -18.60 4.61 -16.83
N ILE A 30 -17.71 3.63 -16.87
CA ILE A 30 -16.98 3.15 -15.69
C ILE A 30 -16.03 4.24 -15.17
N SER A 31 -15.44 5.06 -16.05
CA SER A 31 -14.57 6.18 -15.65
C SER A 31 -15.24 7.18 -14.71
N LEU A 32 -16.57 7.30 -14.75
CA LEU A 32 -17.36 8.19 -13.89
C LEU A 32 -17.62 7.59 -12.51
N GLN A 33 -17.39 6.29 -12.33
CA GLN A 33 -17.53 5.62 -11.05
C GLN A 33 -16.29 5.87 -10.17
N ASP A 34 -16.46 5.74 -8.85
CA ASP A 34 -15.34 5.88 -7.92
C ASP A 34 -14.39 4.70 -8.04
N CYS A 35 -13.11 5.01 -8.26
CA CYS A 35 -12.06 4.01 -8.31
C CYS A 35 -11.67 3.61 -6.87
N PRO A 36 -11.91 2.35 -6.46
CA PRO A 36 -11.59 1.90 -5.10
C PRO A 36 -10.08 1.86 -4.81
N GLY A 37 -9.26 1.89 -5.86
CA GLY A 37 -7.79 1.86 -5.76
C GLY A 37 -7.17 3.12 -5.14
N ASP A 38 -7.94 4.20 -4.97
CA ASP A 38 -7.49 5.35 -4.17
C ASP A 38 -7.81 5.17 -2.66
N ALA A 39 -8.87 4.43 -2.32
CA ALA A 39 -9.33 4.30 -0.93
C ALA A 39 -8.60 3.20 -0.13
N GLY A 40 -8.11 2.14 -0.80
CA GLY A 40 -7.48 0.99 -0.13
C GLY A 40 -6.11 1.25 0.50
N ASN A 41 -5.46 2.37 0.17
CA ASN A 41 -4.10 2.65 0.64
C ASN A 41 -4.06 3.43 1.96
N GLU A 42 -5.12 4.13 2.37
CA GLU A 42 -5.07 4.96 3.58
C GLU A 42 -5.15 4.16 4.88
N GLU A 43 -6.04 3.17 4.95
CA GLU A 43 -6.15 2.29 6.13
C GLU A 43 -4.91 1.40 6.24
N LEU A 44 -4.48 0.79 5.13
CA LEU A 44 -3.24 0.02 5.07
C LEU A 44 -2.01 0.87 5.42
N ALA A 45 -1.91 2.12 4.95
CA ALA A 45 -0.80 3.00 5.31
C ALA A 45 -0.79 3.36 6.80
N ARG A 46 -1.96 3.53 7.43
CA ARG A 46 -2.07 3.77 8.87
C ARG A 46 -1.63 2.55 9.67
N GLU A 47 -2.05 1.35 9.27
CA GLU A 47 -1.62 0.10 9.91
C GLU A 47 -0.11 -0.11 9.78
N VAL A 48 0.45 0.10 8.57
CA VAL A 48 1.89 -0.02 8.31
C VAL A 48 2.68 1.02 9.11
N ALA A 49 2.19 2.26 9.22
CA ALA A 49 2.84 3.30 10.03
C ALA A 49 2.87 2.92 11.52
N GLY A 50 1.77 2.36 12.06
CA GLY A 50 1.72 1.87 13.44
C GLY A 50 2.71 0.72 13.70
N LEU A 51 2.79 -0.24 12.77
CA LEU A 51 3.73 -1.36 12.85
C LEU A 51 5.20 -0.89 12.78
N ALA A 52 5.51 0.11 11.94
CA ALA A 52 6.86 0.66 11.84
C ALA A 52 7.31 1.31 13.16
N MET A 53 6.43 2.06 13.83
CA MET A 53 6.73 2.64 15.16
C MET A 53 6.94 1.55 16.23
N ALA A 54 6.13 0.50 16.21
CA ALA A 54 6.29 -0.61 17.14
C ALA A 54 7.62 -1.35 16.93
N LEU A 55 8.03 -1.55 15.68
CA LEU A 55 9.30 -2.18 15.33
C LEU A 55 10.51 -1.36 15.78
N ASP A 56 10.45 -0.03 15.63
CA ASP A 56 11.52 0.87 16.07
C ASP A 56 11.71 0.83 17.61
N ALA A 57 10.60 0.81 18.35
CA ALA A 57 10.63 0.67 19.81
C ALA A 57 11.23 -0.68 20.25
N ILE A 58 10.92 -1.77 19.53
CA ILE A 58 11.50 -3.10 19.81
C ILE A 58 13.00 -3.09 19.52
N ASN A 59 13.42 -2.56 18.37
CA ASN A 59 14.83 -2.49 17.98
C ASN A 59 15.67 -1.69 18.98
N THR A 60 15.12 -0.59 19.50
CA THR A 60 15.77 0.21 20.55
C THR A 60 16.01 -0.64 21.80
N ARG A 61 14.98 -1.34 22.29
CA ARG A 61 15.10 -2.20 23.48
C ARG A 61 16.05 -3.39 23.27
N VAL A 62 16.14 -3.93 22.07
CA VAL A 62 17.10 -4.99 21.75
C VAL A 62 18.52 -4.46 21.86
N LYS A 63 18.81 -3.26 21.32
CA LYS A 63 20.12 -2.61 21.44
C LYS A 63 20.50 -2.38 22.91
N ASP A 64 19.59 -1.82 23.70
CA ASP A 64 19.83 -1.59 25.12
C ASP A 64 20.21 -2.90 25.85
N LEU A 65 19.53 -4.01 25.51
CA LEU A 65 19.83 -5.33 26.07
C LEU A 65 21.16 -5.91 25.58
N GLU A 66 21.55 -5.65 24.34
CA GLU A 66 22.86 -6.04 23.81
C GLU A 66 23.99 -5.28 24.52
N GLU A 67 23.83 -3.99 24.78
CA GLU A 67 24.80 -3.18 25.52
C GLU A 67 24.95 -3.66 26.97
N LEU A 68 23.83 -3.95 27.66
CA LEU A 68 23.86 -4.49 29.01
C LEU A 68 24.55 -5.86 29.10
N LYS A 69 24.43 -6.72 28.07
CA LYS A 69 25.13 -8.01 28.02
C LYS A 69 26.66 -7.87 27.91
N VAL A 70 27.15 -6.75 27.37
CA VAL A 70 28.59 -6.49 27.25
C VAL A 70 29.22 -6.05 28.58
N GLU A 71 28.44 -5.37 29.43
CA GLU A 71 28.93 -4.86 30.73
C GLU A 71 29.03 -5.92 31.83
N VAL A 72 28.36 -7.07 31.69
CA VAL A 72 28.49 -8.20 32.65
C VAL A 72 29.70 -9.06 32.27
N LYS A 73 30.92 -8.54 32.48
CA LYS A 73 32.13 -9.36 32.64
C LYS A 73 32.53 -9.40 34.13
N PRO A 74 32.95 -10.56 34.65
CA PRO A 74 33.33 -10.73 36.06
C PRO A 74 34.54 -9.88 36.47
#